data_AF-A0A0W8E936-F1
#
_entry.id   AF-A0A0W8E936-F1
#
_cell.length_a   1.000
_cell.length_b   1.000
_cell.length_c   1.000
_cell.angle_alpha   90.00
_cell.angle_beta   90.00
_cell.angle_gamma   90.00
#
_symmetry.space_group_name_H-M   'P 1'
#
loop_
_entity.id
_entity.type
_entity.pdbx_description
1 polymer ?
#
loop_
_entity_poly.entity_id
_entity_poly.type
_entity_poly.pdbx_seq_one_letter_code
_entity_poly.pdbx_strand_id
1 'polypeptide(L)'
;MKFTLPSSTYGKLYYDYTSSSNYDAAVSASTKYYRSDSPYLSYISFVPKSTYTGTVTINYTGYDTEGTSYSGKLKITVTNSGSTTVTYLTDNNTPVKLVASDFNTACKSATGETLSYVKFTLPSSTYGKLYYDYTSSSTYDAAVSASTKYYRSTSPYISYISFVPNSRYSGTVSISYTGYDTEGTSFSGKLKITVNDTGRSSKYFNDVGADLAWAAEAIDYLYEEGVVTGIGSNKYLPRSNVTRGDFMLMLYRALDLKAAAKGNFVDVPRGSYYYDAIAIAKSLGIAQGDGVHFYPNSSITRQDAMVLVARSLEIADIDIPSGSSSDLRSFVDRGMVSDYAVAAVASLVKAGIIKGDGTRIHPRSNITRAEMAVILQRVLNL
;
A
#
# COMPACT_ATOMS: atom_id res chain seq x y z
N MET A 1 -16.27 -36.50 -27.48
CA MET A 1 -16.39 -35.96 -26.11
C MET A 1 -17.75 -35.28 -25.95
N LYS A 2 -18.41 -35.45 -24.81
CA LYS A 2 -19.66 -34.75 -24.42
C LYS A 2 -19.42 -33.94 -23.15
N PHE A 3 -20.09 -32.81 -22.99
CA PHE A 3 -19.94 -31.94 -21.81
C PHE A 3 -21.20 -31.90 -20.96
N THR A 4 -21.02 -31.82 -19.65
CA THR A 4 -22.06 -31.31 -18.75
C THR A 4 -21.92 -29.79 -18.71
N LEU A 5 -22.93 -29.08 -19.20
CA LEU A 5 -22.87 -27.62 -19.30
C LEU A 5 -22.79 -26.98 -17.90
N PRO A 6 -21.89 -26.00 -17.69
CA PRO A 6 -21.85 -25.25 -16.44
C PRO A 6 -23.12 -24.42 -16.27
N SER A 7 -23.41 -24.00 -15.03
CA SER A 7 -24.48 -23.03 -14.77
C SER A 7 -24.27 -21.77 -15.60
N SER A 8 -25.34 -21.26 -16.22
CA SER A 8 -25.33 -20.00 -16.99
C SER A 8 -24.95 -18.77 -16.15
N THR A 9 -24.97 -18.91 -14.82
CA THR A 9 -24.46 -17.90 -13.88
C THR A 9 -22.94 -17.74 -13.94
N TYR A 10 -22.21 -18.76 -14.42
CA TYR A 10 -20.74 -18.74 -14.53
C TYR A 10 -20.27 -18.32 -15.91
N GLY A 11 -21.00 -18.70 -16.96
CA GLY A 11 -20.64 -18.50 -18.36
C GLY A 11 -21.29 -19.55 -19.25
N LYS A 12 -20.91 -19.57 -20.53
CA LYS A 12 -21.43 -20.53 -21.53
C LYS A 12 -20.31 -21.09 -22.39
N LEU A 13 -20.53 -22.30 -22.89
CA LEU A 13 -19.67 -22.91 -23.91
C LEU A 13 -20.24 -22.60 -25.30
N TYR A 14 -19.38 -22.18 -26.22
CA TYR A 14 -19.70 -21.85 -27.60
C TYR A 14 -18.81 -22.65 -28.55
N TYR A 15 -19.36 -23.01 -29.72
CA TYR A 15 -18.63 -23.62 -30.82
C TYR A 15 -18.26 -22.53 -31.83
N ASP A 16 -16.98 -22.52 -32.23
CA ASP A 16 -16.36 -21.57 -33.15
C ASP A 16 -16.58 -20.09 -32.75
N TYR A 17 -16.30 -19.77 -31.48
CA TYR A 17 -16.51 -18.44 -30.93
C TYR A 17 -15.37 -17.48 -31.27
N THR A 18 -15.71 -16.34 -31.88
CA THR A 18 -14.77 -15.22 -32.09
C THR A 18 -15.19 -13.95 -31.35
N SER A 19 -16.50 -13.69 -31.20
CA SER A 19 -17.04 -12.58 -30.41
C SER A 19 -18.49 -12.84 -29.99
N SER A 20 -19.08 -11.98 -29.14
CA SER A 20 -20.47 -12.12 -28.70
C SER A 20 -21.50 -12.04 -29.84
N SER A 21 -21.13 -11.46 -30.97
CA SER A 21 -21.95 -11.35 -32.18
C SER A 21 -21.52 -12.31 -33.30
N ASN A 22 -20.45 -13.08 -33.11
CA ASN A 22 -19.90 -13.98 -34.12
C ASN A 22 -19.47 -15.32 -33.49
N TYR A 23 -20.38 -16.29 -33.57
CA TYR A 23 -20.18 -17.68 -33.17
C TYR A 23 -21.18 -18.56 -33.94
N ASP A 24 -20.82 -19.82 -34.20
CA ASP A 24 -21.69 -20.75 -34.93
C ASP A 24 -22.88 -21.22 -34.08
N ALA A 25 -22.60 -21.76 -32.88
CA ALA A 25 -23.63 -22.32 -32.02
C ALA A 25 -23.23 -22.34 -30.54
N ALA A 26 -24.23 -22.40 -29.65
CA ALA A 26 -23.99 -22.77 -28.26
C ALA A 26 -23.71 -24.29 -28.17
N VAL A 27 -22.74 -24.68 -27.32
CA VAL A 27 -22.45 -26.09 -27.09
C VAL A 27 -23.62 -26.77 -26.40
N SER A 28 -24.00 -27.96 -26.88
CA SER A 28 -25.07 -28.77 -26.32
C SER A 28 -24.53 -29.99 -25.59
N ALA A 29 -25.19 -30.38 -24.49
CA ALA A 29 -24.86 -31.60 -23.74
C ALA A 29 -25.09 -32.90 -24.54
N SER A 30 -25.96 -32.86 -25.56
CA SER A 30 -26.26 -34.03 -26.39
C SER A 30 -25.25 -34.25 -27.53
N THR A 31 -24.56 -33.19 -27.96
CA THR A 31 -23.63 -33.21 -29.10
C THR A 31 -22.30 -33.86 -28.73
N LYS A 32 -21.81 -34.74 -29.61
CA LYS A 32 -20.45 -35.30 -29.53
C LYS A 32 -19.50 -34.41 -30.32
N TYR A 33 -18.39 -34.02 -29.71
CA TYR A 33 -17.31 -33.27 -30.34
C TYR A 33 -16.07 -34.12 -30.50
N TYR A 34 -15.40 -34.05 -31.65
CA TYR A 34 -14.38 -35.01 -32.05
C TYR A 34 -13.01 -34.37 -32.21
N ARG A 35 -11.95 -35.15 -31.98
CA ARG A 35 -10.56 -34.67 -32.15
C ARG A 35 -10.20 -34.43 -33.62
N SER A 36 -10.72 -35.26 -34.52
CA SER A 36 -10.30 -35.34 -35.92
C SER A 36 -11.46 -35.22 -36.92
N ASP A 37 -12.67 -34.89 -36.45
CA ASP A 37 -13.86 -34.76 -37.30
C ASP A 37 -14.78 -33.64 -36.78
N SER A 38 -15.67 -33.14 -37.63
CA SER A 38 -16.63 -32.10 -37.28
C SER A 38 -17.85 -32.68 -36.53
N PRO A 39 -18.36 -32.05 -35.45
CA PRO A 39 -17.87 -30.80 -34.87
C PRO A 39 -16.59 -30.99 -34.04
N TYR A 40 -15.59 -30.15 -34.29
CA TYR A 40 -14.26 -30.29 -33.71
C TYR A 40 -14.22 -29.89 -32.23
N LEU A 41 -13.62 -30.73 -31.40
CA LEU A 41 -13.39 -30.44 -29.98
C LEU A 41 -12.53 -29.18 -29.78
N SER A 42 -11.61 -28.90 -30.69
CA SER A 42 -10.72 -27.73 -30.64
C SER A 42 -11.43 -26.39 -30.81
N TYR A 43 -12.68 -26.38 -31.29
CA TYR A 43 -13.45 -25.14 -31.52
C TYR A 43 -14.39 -24.79 -30.38
N ILE A 44 -14.30 -25.50 -29.25
CA ILE A 44 -15.09 -25.17 -28.07
C ILE A 44 -14.37 -24.12 -27.23
N SER A 45 -15.07 -23.01 -27.01
CA SER A 45 -14.64 -21.92 -26.12
C SER A 45 -15.57 -21.79 -24.93
N PHE A 46 -15.02 -21.60 -23.74
CA PHE A 46 -15.77 -21.15 -22.57
C PHE A 46 -15.71 -19.63 -22.46
N VAL A 47 -16.87 -18.98 -22.46
CA VAL A 47 -17.00 -17.54 -22.30
C VAL A 47 -17.63 -17.27 -20.93
N PRO A 48 -16.87 -16.74 -19.95
CA PRO A 48 -17.41 -16.45 -18.62
C PRO A 48 -18.45 -15.33 -18.69
N LYS A 49 -19.42 -15.35 -17.76
CA LYS A 49 -20.29 -14.18 -17.55
C LYS A 49 -19.41 -13.04 -17.02
N SER A 50 -19.61 -11.83 -17.53
CA SER A 50 -18.78 -10.65 -17.18
C SER A 50 -18.69 -10.36 -15.68
N THR A 51 -19.68 -10.80 -14.89
CA THR A 51 -19.72 -10.62 -13.43
C THR A 51 -19.15 -11.79 -12.63
N TYR A 52 -18.70 -12.86 -13.29
CA TYR A 52 -18.28 -14.08 -12.61
C TYR A 52 -16.77 -14.11 -12.36
N THR A 53 -16.38 -14.37 -11.11
CA THR A 53 -15.01 -14.72 -10.71
C THR A 53 -15.05 -15.96 -9.84
N GLY A 54 -14.08 -16.84 -9.99
CA GLY A 54 -14.00 -18.11 -9.29
C GLY A 54 -13.64 -19.26 -10.23
N THR A 55 -13.69 -20.49 -9.72
CA THR A 55 -13.38 -21.68 -10.54
C THR A 55 -14.65 -22.35 -11.02
N VAL A 56 -14.82 -22.42 -12.35
CA VAL A 56 -15.84 -23.23 -13.02
C VAL A 56 -15.30 -24.65 -13.20
N THR A 57 -16.06 -25.64 -12.76
CA THR A 57 -15.78 -27.05 -13.07
C THR A 57 -16.76 -27.52 -14.13
N ILE A 58 -16.26 -27.95 -15.29
CA ILE A 58 -17.04 -28.52 -16.39
C ILE A 58 -16.70 -30.00 -16.47
N ASN A 59 -17.69 -30.86 -16.23
CA ASN A 59 -17.50 -32.30 -16.36
C ASN A 59 -17.63 -32.70 -17.84
N TYR A 60 -16.94 -33.75 -18.24
CA TYR A 60 -17.07 -34.30 -19.59
C TYR A 60 -17.00 -35.83 -19.59
N THR A 61 -17.56 -36.42 -20.64
CA THR A 61 -17.42 -37.84 -20.97
C THR A 61 -16.66 -37.96 -22.29
N GLY A 62 -15.47 -38.54 -22.25
CA GLY A 62 -14.69 -38.92 -23.42
C GLY A 62 -15.05 -40.33 -23.87
N TYR A 63 -14.85 -40.62 -25.16
CA TYR A 63 -14.97 -41.95 -25.74
C TYR A 63 -13.72 -42.17 -26.59
N ASP A 64 -13.10 -43.34 -26.47
CA ASP A 64 -12.02 -43.74 -27.37
C ASP A 64 -12.58 -44.24 -28.73
N THR A 65 -11.70 -44.71 -29.61
CA THR A 65 -12.06 -45.20 -30.95
C THR A 65 -12.83 -46.52 -30.92
N GLU A 66 -12.81 -47.23 -29.80
CA GLU A 66 -13.54 -48.49 -29.60
C GLU A 66 -14.89 -48.28 -28.89
N GLY A 67 -15.18 -47.04 -28.49
CA GLY A 67 -16.44 -46.66 -27.85
C GLY A 67 -16.43 -46.77 -26.32
N THR A 68 -15.29 -47.10 -25.71
CA THR A 68 -15.17 -47.15 -24.25
C THR A 68 -15.17 -45.72 -23.70
N SER A 69 -16.03 -45.48 -22.70
CA SER A 69 -16.18 -44.15 -22.12
C SER A 69 -15.31 -43.94 -20.88
N TYR A 70 -14.83 -42.72 -20.69
CA TYR A 70 -14.24 -42.25 -19.44
C TYR A 70 -14.79 -40.88 -19.07
N SER A 71 -14.74 -40.51 -17.78
CA SER A 71 -15.20 -39.20 -17.30
C SER A 71 -14.04 -38.37 -16.77
N GLY A 72 -14.10 -37.05 -17.00
CA GLY A 72 -13.09 -36.10 -16.55
C GLY A 72 -13.70 -34.77 -16.11
N LYS A 73 -12.87 -33.93 -15.48
CA LYS A 73 -13.25 -32.60 -15.00
C LYS A 73 -12.28 -31.55 -15.56
N LEU A 74 -12.82 -30.57 -16.26
CA LEU A 74 -12.10 -29.37 -16.66
C LEU A 74 -12.32 -28.29 -15.60
N LYS A 75 -11.26 -27.82 -14.95
CA LYS A 75 -11.32 -26.69 -14.01
C LYS A 75 -10.81 -25.43 -14.71
N ILE A 76 -11.68 -24.45 -14.89
CA ILE A 76 -11.36 -23.14 -15.46
C ILE A 76 -11.44 -22.12 -14.34
N THR A 77 -10.32 -21.50 -13.98
CA THR A 77 -10.32 -20.40 -13.00
C THR A 77 -10.51 -19.08 -13.72
N VAL A 78 -11.66 -18.47 -13.52
CA VAL A 78 -11.99 -17.12 -13.98
C VAL A 78 -11.53 -16.15 -12.92
N THR A 79 -10.39 -15.52 -13.13
CA THR A 79 -9.91 -14.45 -12.27
C THR A 79 -10.44 -13.11 -12.78
N ASN A 80 -10.67 -12.16 -11.86
CA ASN A 80 -10.80 -10.76 -12.25
C ASN A 80 -9.42 -10.27 -12.69
N SER A 81 -9.04 -10.55 -13.94
CA SER A 81 -7.82 -9.99 -14.55
C SER A 81 -8.09 -8.64 -15.25
N GLY A 82 -9.25 -8.04 -14.98
CA GLY A 82 -9.70 -6.73 -15.45
C GLY A 82 -9.07 -5.54 -14.72
N SER A 83 -7.86 -5.67 -14.18
CA SER A 83 -7.24 -4.57 -13.45
C SER A 83 -6.82 -3.48 -14.43
N THR A 84 -7.50 -2.33 -14.38
CA THR A 84 -7.01 -1.09 -14.98
C THR A 84 -5.90 -0.43 -14.14
N THR A 85 -5.39 -1.15 -13.13
CA THR A 85 -4.26 -0.72 -12.34
C THR A 85 -2.95 -1.24 -12.92
N VAL A 86 -2.10 -0.34 -13.39
CA VAL A 86 -0.71 -0.59 -13.79
C VAL A 86 0.16 -0.41 -12.56
N THR A 87 1.08 -1.35 -12.27
CA THR A 87 1.90 -1.30 -11.05
C THR A 87 3.39 -1.34 -11.37
N TYR A 88 4.16 -0.47 -10.72
CA TYR A 88 5.62 -0.49 -10.74
C TYR A 88 6.19 -0.50 -9.32
N LEU A 89 7.43 -0.97 -9.22
CA LEU A 89 8.27 -0.89 -8.05
C LEU A 89 9.54 -0.12 -8.43
N THR A 90 9.98 0.78 -7.56
CA THR A 90 11.26 1.45 -7.68
C THR A 90 11.83 1.72 -6.30
N ASP A 91 13.09 2.13 -6.26
CA ASP A 91 13.76 2.54 -5.03
C ASP A 91 13.83 4.07 -4.97
N ASN A 92 14.08 4.62 -3.78
CA ASN A 92 14.24 6.05 -3.62
C ASN A 92 15.38 6.58 -4.53
N ASN A 93 15.19 7.78 -5.08
CA ASN A 93 16.05 8.41 -6.09
C ASN A 93 16.27 7.61 -7.38
N THR A 94 15.53 6.52 -7.60
CA THR A 94 15.62 5.71 -8.82
C THR A 94 14.39 5.96 -9.69
N PRO A 95 14.55 6.58 -10.88
CA PRO A 95 13.47 6.75 -11.83
C PRO A 95 12.96 5.41 -12.35
N VAL A 96 11.64 5.29 -12.54
CA VAL A 96 11.03 4.15 -13.24
C VAL A 96 10.40 4.59 -14.55
N LYS A 97 10.79 3.93 -15.64
CA LYS A 97 10.27 4.18 -16.98
C LYS A 97 8.98 3.39 -17.20
N LEU A 98 7.94 4.05 -17.69
CA LEU A 98 6.66 3.42 -17.98
C LEU A 98 6.76 2.53 -19.22
N VAL A 99 5.96 1.48 -19.28
CA VAL A 99 5.93 0.53 -20.40
C VAL A 99 4.56 0.55 -21.06
N ALA A 100 4.50 0.96 -22.34
CA ALA A 100 3.22 1.10 -23.05
C ALA A 100 2.39 -0.20 -23.13
N SER A 101 3.03 -1.38 -23.10
CA SER A 101 2.32 -2.66 -23.10
C SER A 101 1.47 -2.88 -21.85
N ASP A 102 1.87 -2.36 -20.69
CA ASP A 102 1.13 -2.53 -19.44
C ASP A 102 -0.19 -1.76 -19.48
N PHE A 103 -0.14 -0.53 -20.01
CA PHE A 103 -1.33 0.28 -20.27
C PHE A 103 -2.21 -0.32 -21.36
N ASN A 104 -1.60 -0.95 -22.38
CA ASN A 104 -2.35 -1.65 -23.42
C ASN A 104 -3.10 -2.87 -22.89
N THR A 105 -2.48 -3.63 -21.98
CA THR A 105 -3.14 -4.73 -21.27
C THR A 105 -4.31 -4.21 -20.45
N ALA A 106 -4.13 -3.12 -19.70
CA ALA A 106 -5.21 -2.47 -18.96
C ALA A 106 -6.36 -1.99 -19.87
N CYS A 107 -6.05 -1.48 -21.06
CA CYS A 107 -7.03 -1.07 -22.06
C CYS A 107 -7.83 -2.25 -22.61
N LYS A 108 -7.15 -3.31 -23.06
CA LYS A 108 -7.81 -4.53 -23.55
C LYS A 108 -8.70 -5.17 -22.49
N SER A 109 -8.23 -5.15 -21.24
CA SER A 109 -9.02 -5.60 -20.09
C SER A 109 -10.28 -4.76 -19.84
N ALA A 110 -10.24 -3.46 -20.12
CA ALA A 110 -11.37 -2.54 -19.86
C ALA A 110 -12.35 -2.41 -21.04
N THR A 111 -11.83 -2.47 -22.26
CA THR A 111 -12.57 -2.09 -23.49
C THR A 111 -12.68 -3.23 -24.49
N GLY A 112 -11.85 -4.28 -24.37
CA GLY A 112 -11.66 -5.30 -25.41
C GLY A 112 -10.69 -4.88 -26.52
N GLU A 113 -10.38 -3.59 -26.63
CA GLU A 113 -9.65 -2.99 -27.76
C GLU A 113 -8.22 -2.53 -27.42
N THR A 114 -7.47 -2.22 -28.47
CA THR A 114 -6.06 -1.78 -28.35
C THR A 114 -5.99 -0.33 -27.88
N LEU A 115 -5.03 -0.03 -27.00
CA LEU A 115 -4.82 1.33 -26.49
C LEU A 115 -4.33 2.27 -27.60
N SER A 116 -4.99 3.43 -27.72
CA SER A 116 -4.51 4.57 -28.51
C SER A 116 -3.61 5.46 -27.66
N TYR A 117 -4.14 6.09 -26.60
CA TYR A 117 -3.39 7.01 -25.75
C TYR A 117 -3.90 7.07 -24.30
N VAL A 118 -3.10 7.66 -23.42
CA VAL A 118 -3.47 7.97 -22.04
C VAL A 118 -3.29 9.46 -21.73
N LYS A 119 -4.04 9.93 -20.73
CA LYS A 119 -3.86 11.22 -20.05
C LYS A 119 -3.73 10.99 -18.55
N PHE A 120 -2.77 11.64 -17.90
CA PHE A 120 -2.52 11.47 -16.47
C PHE A 120 -3.13 12.60 -15.64
N THR A 121 -3.62 12.26 -14.46
CA THR A 121 -3.83 13.21 -13.36
C THR A 121 -2.56 13.24 -12.53
N LEU A 122 -1.82 14.36 -12.58
CA LEU A 122 -0.47 14.43 -12.00
C LEU A 122 -0.49 14.28 -10.46
N PRO A 123 0.46 13.54 -9.87
CA PRO A 123 0.59 13.43 -8.42
C PRO A 123 1.07 14.75 -7.80
N SER A 124 0.88 14.89 -6.48
CA SER A 124 1.59 15.92 -5.70
C SER A 124 3.10 15.76 -5.86
N SER A 125 3.82 16.88 -5.98
CA SER A 125 5.29 16.90 -6.06
C SER A 125 5.99 16.36 -4.80
N THR A 126 5.25 16.20 -3.70
CA THR A 126 5.72 15.51 -2.48
C THR A 126 6.04 14.04 -2.72
N TYR A 127 5.35 13.38 -3.66
CA TYR A 127 5.61 11.97 -4.02
C TYR A 127 6.71 11.83 -5.07
N GLY A 128 6.78 12.77 -6.01
CA GLY A 128 7.64 12.72 -7.18
C GLY A 128 7.00 13.40 -8.37
N LYS A 129 7.60 13.28 -9.55
CA LYS A 129 7.12 13.89 -10.79
C LYS A 129 7.25 12.94 -11.98
N LEU A 130 6.37 13.10 -12.95
CA LEU A 130 6.47 12.43 -14.25
C LEU A 130 7.20 13.35 -15.23
N TYR A 131 8.21 12.83 -15.91
CA TYR A 131 9.01 13.52 -16.92
C TYR A 131 8.97 12.75 -18.25
N TYR A 132 9.03 13.49 -19.35
CA TYR A 132 9.15 12.96 -20.70
C TYR A 132 10.61 13.00 -21.14
N ASP A 133 11.09 11.88 -21.68
CA ASP A 133 12.46 11.63 -22.13
C ASP A 133 13.54 11.96 -21.06
N TYR A 134 13.31 11.47 -19.85
CA TYR A 134 14.20 11.71 -18.71
C TYR A 134 15.45 10.84 -18.78
N THR A 135 16.62 11.48 -18.63
CA THR A 135 17.91 10.80 -18.45
C THR A 135 18.56 11.17 -17.12
N SER A 136 18.43 12.42 -16.67
CA SER A 136 18.92 12.91 -15.38
C SER A 136 18.12 14.14 -14.91
N SER A 137 18.37 14.61 -13.69
CA SER A 137 17.69 15.79 -13.13
C SER A 137 17.99 17.08 -13.90
N SER A 138 19.07 17.12 -14.68
CA SER A 138 19.43 18.25 -15.55
C SER A 138 19.14 17.99 -17.03
N THR A 139 18.72 16.78 -17.40
CA THR A 139 18.56 16.36 -18.80
C THR A 139 17.25 15.59 -18.99
N TYR A 140 16.21 16.33 -19.39
CA TYR A 140 14.90 15.84 -19.77
C TYR A 140 14.25 16.83 -20.75
N ASP A 141 13.29 16.37 -21.56
CA ASP A 141 12.61 17.25 -22.54
C ASP A 141 11.55 18.13 -21.86
N ALA A 142 10.60 17.51 -21.16
CA ALA A 142 9.53 18.24 -20.47
C ALA A 142 8.98 17.50 -19.24
N ALA A 143 8.35 18.24 -18.33
CA ALA A 143 7.46 17.63 -17.34
C ALA A 143 6.18 17.13 -18.05
N VAL A 144 5.66 15.99 -17.62
CA VAL A 144 4.39 15.46 -18.14
C VAL A 144 3.24 16.40 -17.80
N SER A 145 2.35 16.65 -18.76
CA SER A 145 1.19 17.52 -18.60
C SER A 145 -0.12 16.72 -18.59
N ALA A 146 -1.09 17.16 -17.78
CA ALA A 146 -2.42 16.56 -17.73
C ALA A 146 -3.24 16.78 -19.02
N SER A 147 -2.90 17.79 -19.82
CA SER A 147 -3.59 18.07 -21.08
C SER A 147 -3.05 17.26 -22.27
N THR A 148 -1.80 16.77 -22.18
CA THR A 148 -1.10 16.07 -23.26
C THR A 148 -1.57 14.62 -23.38
N LYS A 149 -1.76 14.15 -24.62
CA LYS A 149 -2.06 12.76 -24.94
C LYS A 149 -0.74 12.02 -25.16
N TYR A 150 -0.51 10.93 -24.43
CA TYR A 150 0.66 10.08 -24.62
C TYR A 150 0.25 8.77 -25.25
N TYR A 151 0.82 8.47 -26.42
CA TYR A 151 0.35 7.42 -27.30
C TYR A 151 1.14 6.13 -27.12
N ARG A 152 0.49 5.01 -27.43
CA ARG A 152 1.13 3.69 -27.44
C ARG A 152 2.11 3.54 -28.61
N SER A 153 1.74 4.04 -29.78
CA SER A 153 2.42 3.74 -31.06
C SER A 153 3.01 4.95 -31.79
N THR A 154 2.76 6.17 -31.33
CA THR A 154 3.26 7.41 -31.95
C THR A 154 3.80 8.39 -30.90
N SER A 155 4.55 9.40 -31.33
CA SER A 155 5.02 10.44 -30.43
C SER A 155 3.88 11.42 -30.06
N PRO A 156 3.78 11.89 -28.80
CA PRO A 156 4.68 11.56 -27.67
C PRO A 156 4.36 10.19 -27.07
N TYR A 157 5.39 9.36 -26.85
CA TYR A 157 5.25 7.95 -26.46
C TYR A 157 5.03 7.77 -24.95
N ILE A 158 4.13 6.88 -24.55
CA ILE A 158 4.00 6.43 -23.14
C ILE A 158 5.33 5.88 -22.63
N SER A 159 6.02 5.10 -23.45
CA SER A 159 7.29 4.48 -23.09
C SER A 159 8.42 5.47 -22.85
N TYR A 160 8.26 6.77 -23.15
CA TYR A 160 9.28 7.81 -22.87
C TYR A 160 8.99 8.56 -21.57
N ILE A 161 7.94 8.18 -20.86
CA ILE A 161 7.63 8.77 -19.55
C ILE A 161 8.39 8.02 -18.47
N SER A 162 9.01 8.78 -17.56
CA SER A 162 9.58 8.26 -16.32
C SER A 162 8.96 8.95 -15.11
N PHE A 163 8.63 8.15 -14.09
CA PHE A 163 8.36 8.67 -12.76
C PHE A 163 9.66 8.78 -12.00
N VAL A 164 9.97 9.97 -11.50
CA VAL A 164 11.13 10.25 -10.65
C VAL A 164 10.59 10.49 -9.23
N PRO A 165 10.83 9.57 -8.28
CA PRO A 165 10.44 9.76 -6.89
C PRO A 165 11.05 11.03 -6.30
N ASN A 166 10.31 11.70 -5.41
CA ASN A 166 10.94 12.71 -4.57
C ASN A 166 11.96 12.01 -3.66
N SER A 167 13.15 12.59 -3.52
CA SER A 167 14.22 12.05 -2.65
C SER A 167 13.77 11.79 -1.21
N ARG A 168 12.68 12.43 -0.77
CA ARG A 168 12.08 12.31 0.56
C ARG A 168 10.83 11.43 0.63
N TYR A 169 10.54 10.67 -0.41
CA TYR A 169 9.32 9.88 -0.49
C TYR A 169 9.62 8.38 -0.49
N SER A 170 8.93 7.66 0.38
CA SER A 170 8.79 6.21 0.35
C SER A 170 7.34 5.81 0.57
N GLY A 171 6.91 4.71 -0.03
CA GLY A 171 5.51 4.26 -0.03
C GLY A 171 4.89 4.18 -1.42
N THR A 172 3.57 4.01 -1.50
CA THR A 172 2.88 3.79 -2.78
C THR A 172 2.13 5.04 -3.22
N VAL A 173 2.57 5.63 -4.33
CA VAL A 173 1.82 6.70 -5.01
C VAL A 173 0.82 6.07 -5.97
N SER A 174 -0.39 6.62 -6.02
CA SER A 174 -1.45 6.19 -6.94
C SER A 174 -1.85 7.35 -7.84
N ILE A 175 -1.43 7.29 -9.10
CA ILE A 175 -1.67 8.31 -10.12
C ILE A 175 -2.85 7.87 -10.98
N SER A 176 -3.94 8.64 -11.01
CA SER A 176 -5.08 8.32 -11.88
C SER A 176 -4.72 8.61 -13.35
N TYR A 177 -5.23 7.81 -14.27
CA TYR A 177 -5.13 8.09 -15.70
C TYR A 177 -6.45 7.75 -16.42
N THR A 178 -6.68 8.43 -17.53
CA THR A 178 -7.75 8.11 -18.48
C THR A 178 -7.11 7.56 -19.75
N GLY A 179 -7.46 6.33 -20.12
CA GLY A 179 -7.03 5.72 -21.38
C GLY A 179 -8.14 5.78 -22.42
N TYR A 180 -7.75 5.82 -23.70
CA TYR A 180 -8.64 5.77 -24.85
C TYR A 180 -8.15 4.67 -25.78
N ASP A 181 -9.05 3.79 -26.20
CA ASP A 181 -8.74 2.75 -27.19
C ASP A 181 -8.71 3.31 -28.63
N THR A 182 -8.46 2.45 -29.60
CA THR A 182 -8.42 2.80 -31.03
C THR A 182 -9.78 3.15 -31.63
N GLU A 183 -10.88 2.73 -30.98
CA GLU A 183 -12.26 3.03 -31.38
C GLU A 183 -12.81 4.30 -30.71
N GLY A 184 -12.06 4.87 -29.76
CA GLY A 184 -12.41 6.09 -29.02
C GLY A 184 -13.11 5.86 -27.68
N THR A 185 -13.29 4.60 -27.24
CA THR A 185 -13.86 4.31 -25.92
C THR A 185 -12.87 4.70 -24.84
N SER A 186 -13.34 5.45 -23.85
CA SER A 186 -12.52 5.86 -22.70
C SER A 186 -12.68 4.88 -21.53
N PHE A 187 -11.61 4.67 -20.77
CA PHE A 187 -11.64 3.97 -19.49
C PHE A 187 -10.78 4.69 -18.44
N SER A 188 -11.06 4.45 -17.16
CA SER A 188 -10.26 4.98 -16.05
C SER A 188 -9.36 3.90 -15.46
N GLY A 189 -8.11 4.27 -15.17
CA GLY A 189 -7.12 3.39 -14.56
C GLY A 189 -6.30 4.09 -13.48
N LYS A 190 -5.48 3.30 -12.79
CA LYS A 190 -4.55 3.79 -11.76
C LYS A 190 -3.14 3.29 -12.06
N LEU A 191 -2.17 4.18 -12.04
CA LEU A 191 -0.75 3.86 -12.03
C LEU A 191 -0.28 3.86 -10.58
N LYS A 192 -0.05 2.68 -10.01
CA LYS A 192 0.50 2.50 -8.67
C LYS A 192 2.02 2.33 -8.75
N ILE A 193 2.76 3.20 -8.09
CA ILE A 193 4.22 3.08 -8.02
C ILE A 193 4.59 2.99 -6.54
N THR A 194 5.20 1.87 -6.15
CA THR A 194 5.76 1.70 -4.82
C THR A 194 7.24 2.10 -4.85
N VAL A 195 7.61 3.04 -3.99
CA VAL A 195 8.98 3.50 -3.78
C VAL A 195 9.51 2.88 -2.51
N ASN A 196 10.50 1.99 -2.62
CA ASN A 196 11.18 1.41 -1.47
C ASN A 196 12.21 2.37 -0.92
N ASP A 197 12.40 2.31 0.39
CA ASP A 197 13.48 3.03 1.08
C ASP A 197 14.67 2.07 1.30
N THR A 198 15.34 1.70 0.20
CA THR A 198 16.52 0.81 0.22
C THR A 198 17.78 1.64 0.01
N GLY A 199 18.75 1.52 0.92
CA GLY A 199 20.08 2.14 0.76
C GLY A 199 20.26 3.54 1.34
N ARG A 200 19.24 4.12 1.98
CA ARG A 200 19.37 5.41 2.68
C ARG A 200 20.11 5.24 4.01
N SER A 201 21.13 6.06 4.25
CA SER A 201 21.74 6.22 5.58
C SER A 201 21.40 7.60 6.13
N SER A 202 21.49 7.77 7.46
CA SER A 202 21.34 9.08 8.08
C SER A 202 22.48 10.02 7.65
N LYS A 203 22.16 11.30 7.48
CA LYS A 203 23.14 12.38 7.26
C LYS A 203 23.82 12.81 8.56
N TYR A 204 23.16 12.63 9.70
CA TYR A 204 23.58 13.17 10.99
C TYR A 204 24.17 12.11 11.93
N PHE A 205 23.78 10.84 11.76
CA PHE A 205 24.12 9.74 12.67
C PHE A 205 24.83 8.58 11.97
N ASN A 206 26.04 8.27 12.42
CA ASN A 206 26.90 7.25 11.81
C ASN A 206 26.47 5.81 12.10
N ASP A 207 25.61 5.60 13.11
CA ASP A 207 25.06 4.30 13.50
C ASP A 207 23.70 4.00 12.87
N VAL A 208 23.26 4.84 11.92
CA VAL A 208 22.06 4.66 11.11
C VAL A 208 22.47 4.46 9.65
N GLY A 209 22.93 3.24 9.35
CA GLY A 209 23.38 2.83 8.02
C GLY A 209 22.24 2.39 7.09
N ALA A 210 22.61 1.88 5.91
CA ALA A 210 21.68 1.40 4.88
C ALA A 210 20.78 0.24 5.35
N ASP A 211 21.20 -0.52 6.37
CA ASP A 211 20.40 -1.56 7.04
C ASP A 211 19.21 -1.00 7.83
N LEU A 212 19.20 0.30 8.06
CA LEU A 212 18.15 1.06 8.73
C LEU A 212 17.53 2.11 7.81
N ALA A 213 17.63 1.93 6.49
CA ALA A 213 17.10 2.87 5.50
C ALA A 213 15.63 3.23 5.76
N TRP A 214 14.82 2.25 6.16
CA TRP A 214 13.40 2.42 6.54
C TRP A 214 13.15 3.44 7.68
N ALA A 215 14.15 3.76 8.49
CA ALA A 215 14.08 4.73 9.59
C ALA A 215 14.96 5.96 9.38
N ALA A 216 15.96 5.87 8.49
CA ALA A 216 16.99 6.89 8.33
C ALA A 216 16.39 8.26 8.06
N GLU A 217 15.40 8.33 7.17
CA GLU A 217 14.70 9.57 6.88
C GLU A 217 13.93 10.13 8.07
N ALA A 218 13.18 9.27 8.76
CA ALA A 218 12.40 9.71 9.91
C ALA A 218 13.31 10.28 11.01
N ILE A 219 14.46 9.64 11.22
CA ILE A 219 15.47 10.08 12.19
C ILE A 219 16.06 11.43 11.77
N ASP A 220 16.45 11.59 10.50
CA ASP A 220 17.00 12.85 9.99
C ASP A 220 15.98 13.98 10.03
N TYR A 221 14.74 13.72 9.63
CA TYR A 221 13.64 14.68 9.68
C TYR A 221 13.41 15.17 11.10
N LEU A 222 13.29 14.26 12.07
CA LEU A 222 13.09 14.64 13.47
C LEU A 222 14.31 15.36 14.07
N TYR A 223 15.51 15.15 13.53
CA TYR A 223 16.69 15.91 13.92
C TYR A 223 16.63 17.34 13.38
N GLU A 224 16.24 17.50 12.11
CA GLU A 224 16.03 18.79 11.45
C GLU A 224 14.92 19.61 12.15
N GLU A 225 13.85 18.96 12.61
CA GLU A 225 12.76 19.58 13.37
C GLU A 225 13.08 19.79 14.87
N GLY A 226 14.30 19.44 15.33
CA GLY A 226 14.72 19.60 16.73
C GLY A 226 14.00 18.68 17.74
N VAL A 227 13.28 17.67 17.26
CA VAL A 227 12.58 16.68 18.10
C VAL A 227 13.58 15.72 18.73
N VAL A 228 14.56 15.25 17.96
CA VAL A 228 15.63 14.36 18.44
C VAL A 228 17.01 15.00 18.29
N THR A 229 17.92 14.68 19.21
CA THR A 229 19.28 15.23 19.22
C THR A 229 20.37 14.16 19.18
N GLY A 230 20.00 12.87 19.21
CA GLY A 230 20.93 11.75 19.41
C GLY A 230 21.47 11.67 20.84
N ILE A 231 22.54 10.88 21.01
CA ILE A 231 23.18 10.63 22.32
C ILE A 231 24.63 11.14 22.39
N GLY A 232 25.05 11.96 21.43
CA GLY A 232 26.43 12.43 21.28
C GLY A 232 27.26 11.59 20.29
N SER A 233 28.45 12.10 19.94
CA SER A 233 29.40 11.47 18.99
C SER A 233 28.77 11.02 17.66
N ASN A 234 27.81 11.80 17.16
CA ASN A 234 27.04 11.48 15.96
C ASN A 234 26.35 10.11 16.01
N LYS A 235 25.83 9.70 17.19
CA LYS A 235 25.07 8.45 17.36
C LYS A 235 23.62 8.70 17.76
N TYR A 236 22.73 7.87 17.25
CA TYR A 236 21.30 7.89 17.55
C TYR A 236 20.83 6.72 18.43
N LEU A 237 21.53 5.57 18.41
CA LEU A 237 21.11 4.29 19.00
C LEU A 237 19.75 3.77 18.49
N PRO A 238 19.57 3.60 17.17
CA PRO A 238 18.28 3.29 16.55
C PRO A 238 17.61 2.01 17.09
N ARG A 239 18.40 1.02 17.52
CA ARG A 239 17.91 -0.29 17.98
C ARG A 239 17.64 -0.36 19.48
N SER A 240 18.01 0.67 20.25
CA SER A 240 17.77 0.68 21.69
C SER A 240 16.29 0.95 22.00
N ASN A 241 15.79 0.33 23.08
CA ASN A 241 14.45 0.60 23.58
C ASN A 241 14.33 2.04 24.08
N VAL A 242 13.16 2.64 23.88
CA VAL A 242 12.85 3.99 24.36
C VAL A 242 12.29 3.91 25.78
N THR A 243 12.73 4.81 26.66
CA THR A 243 12.12 4.97 27.99
C THR A 243 10.82 5.78 27.91
N ARG A 244 9.93 5.64 28.88
CA ARG A 244 8.67 6.40 28.91
C ARG A 244 8.91 7.92 28.97
N GLY A 245 9.94 8.35 29.69
CA GLY A 245 10.35 9.76 29.79
C GLY A 245 10.90 10.29 28.47
N ASP A 246 11.79 9.54 27.82
CA ASP A 246 12.31 9.88 26.48
C ASP A 246 11.18 10.00 25.46
N PHE A 247 10.27 9.02 25.45
CA PHE A 247 9.13 9.00 24.53
C PHE A 247 8.25 10.24 24.72
N MET A 248 7.92 10.58 25.97
CA MET A 248 7.10 11.75 26.27
C MET A 248 7.80 13.05 25.88
N LEU A 249 9.10 13.17 26.12
CA LEU A 249 9.88 14.33 25.72
C LEU A 249 9.88 14.54 24.20
N MET A 250 10.04 13.47 23.42
CA MET A 250 10.02 13.57 21.97
C MET A 250 8.62 13.91 21.44
N LEU A 251 7.56 13.35 22.02
CA LEU A 251 6.18 13.68 21.65
C LEU A 251 5.82 15.13 22.00
N TYR A 252 6.26 15.60 23.17
CA TYR A 252 6.14 16.98 23.63
C TYR A 252 6.77 17.97 22.63
N ARG A 253 7.98 17.67 22.15
CA ARG A 253 8.68 18.50 21.16
C ARG A 253 8.01 18.44 19.78
N ALA A 254 7.67 17.23 19.32
CA ALA A 254 7.08 17.02 18.01
C ALA A 254 5.79 17.83 17.84
N LEU A 255 4.90 17.78 18.83
CA LEU A 255 3.59 18.43 18.75
C LEU A 255 3.57 19.83 19.39
N ASP A 256 4.73 20.38 19.75
CA ASP A 256 4.86 21.68 20.42
C ASP A 256 3.85 21.87 21.57
N LEU A 257 3.71 20.84 22.41
CA LEU A 257 2.64 20.78 23.42
C LEU A 257 2.83 21.89 24.47
N LYS A 258 1.77 22.67 24.71
CA LYS A 258 1.82 23.83 25.61
C LYS A 258 0.67 23.80 26.62
N ALA A 259 1.02 23.86 27.90
CA ALA A 259 0.06 24.04 28.99
C ALA A 259 0.76 24.62 30.23
N ALA A 260 -0.04 25.20 31.15
CA ALA A 260 0.44 25.48 32.49
C ALA A 260 0.55 24.16 33.29
N ALA A 261 1.76 23.86 33.76
CA ALA A 261 2.01 22.65 34.55
C ALA A 261 1.33 22.71 35.93
N LYS A 262 0.55 21.68 36.27
CA LYS A 262 -0.14 21.53 37.57
C LYS A 262 0.50 20.42 38.41
N GLY A 263 1.79 20.58 38.72
CA GLY A 263 2.58 19.59 39.45
C GLY A 263 3.04 18.42 38.57
N ASN A 264 3.67 17.42 39.19
CA ASN A 264 4.25 16.27 38.49
C ASN A 264 3.95 14.95 39.22
N PHE A 265 4.43 13.83 38.69
CA PHE A 265 4.46 12.54 39.39
C PHE A 265 5.61 12.50 40.39
N VAL A 266 5.47 11.69 41.43
CA VAL A 266 6.44 11.69 42.56
C VAL A 266 7.81 11.12 42.16
N ASP A 267 7.86 10.31 41.10
CA ASP A 267 9.06 9.71 40.53
C ASP A 267 9.67 10.51 39.38
N VAL A 268 9.30 11.79 39.24
CA VAL A 268 9.82 12.69 38.20
C VAL A 268 10.54 13.87 38.89
N PRO A 269 11.87 13.75 39.12
CA PRO A 269 12.66 14.79 39.79
C PRO A 269 12.75 16.10 38.98
N ARG A 270 12.74 17.25 39.66
CA ARG A 270 12.82 18.59 39.04
C ARG A 270 14.03 18.81 38.13
N GLY A 271 15.15 18.12 38.37
CA GLY A 271 16.36 18.23 37.56
C GLY A 271 16.38 17.34 36.31
N SER A 272 15.38 16.48 36.11
CA SER A 272 15.35 15.58 34.95
C SER A 272 15.04 16.36 33.68
N TYR A 273 15.76 16.05 32.59
CA TYR A 273 15.59 16.71 31.29
C TYR A 273 14.19 16.52 30.66
N TYR A 274 13.41 15.56 31.15
CA TYR A 274 12.02 15.30 30.75
C TYR A 274 10.97 15.90 31.73
N TYR A 275 11.39 16.63 32.76
CA TYR A 275 10.50 17.09 33.84
C TYR A 275 9.31 17.90 33.30
N ASP A 276 9.58 18.93 32.51
CA ASP A 276 8.55 19.82 31.98
C ASP A 276 7.63 19.09 30.98
N ALA A 277 8.21 18.26 30.11
CA ALA A 277 7.45 17.47 29.14
C ALA A 277 6.40 16.58 29.84
N ILE A 278 6.79 15.87 30.90
CA ILE A 278 5.87 15.02 31.65
C ILE A 278 4.86 15.86 32.44
N ALA A 279 5.27 16.98 33.05
CA ALA A 279 4.36 17.84 33.80
C ALA A 279 3.26 18.45 32.91
N ILE A 280 3.64 18.90 31.71
CA ILE A 280 2.71 19.43 30.70
C ILE A 280 1.80 18.31 30.19
N ALA A 281 2.35 17.16 29.81
CA ALA A 281 1.56 16.02 29.37
C ALA A 281 0.59 15.51 30.44
N LYS A 282 0.97 15.55 31.71
CA LYS A 282 0.07 15.24 32.84
C LYS A 282 -1.07 16.23 32.93
N SER A 283 -0.77 17.52 32.81
CA SER A 283 -1.76 18.60 32.89
C SER A 283 -2.75 18.59 31.72
N LEU A 284 -2.32 18.09 30.56
CA LEU A 284 -3.14 17.86 29.37
C LEU A 284 -3.89 16.53 29.40
N GLY A 285 -3.71 15.68 30.42
CA GLY A 285 -4.36 14.36 30.51
C GLY A 285 -3.77 13.28 29.59
N ILE A 286 -2.69 13.59 28.87
CA ILE A 286 -1.95 12.66 28.01
C ILE A 286 -1.24 11.62 28.88
N ALA A 287 -0.42 12.09 29.82
CA ALA A 287 0.30 11.27 30.79
C ALA A 287 -0.56 11.01 32.03
N GLN A 288 -1.04 9.78 32.19
CA GLN A 288 -1.87 9.40 33.36
C GLN A 288 -1.07 8.65 34.44
N GLY A 289 -0.05 7.87 34.04
CA GLY A 289 0.71 7.03 34.98
C GLY A 289 -0.18 5.96 35.64
N ASP A 290 0.16 5.56 36.86
CA ASP A 290 -0.70 4.77 37.75
C ASP A 290 -1.54 5.64 38.72
N GLY A 291 -1.53 6.96 38.51
CA GLY A 291 -2.09 7.97 39.40
C GLY A 291 -1.05 8.66 40.29
N VAL A 292 0.04 7.97 40.67
CA VAL A 292 1.10 8.50 41.55
C VAL A 292 2.46 8.57 40.84
N HIS A 293 2.81 7.52 40.10
CA HIS A 293 4.07 7.33 39.38
C HIS A 293 3.87 7.32 37.86
N PHE A 294 4.88 7.79 37.13
CA PHE A 294 4.90 7.73 35.66
C PHE A 294 5.80 6.64 35.10
N TYR A 295 6.79 6.21 35.89
CA TYR A 295 7.86 5.27 35.55
C TYR A 295 8.75 5.76 34.38
N PRO A 296 9.32 6.98 34.45
CA PRO A 296 9.98 7.60 33.30
C PRO A 296 11.18 6.81 32.76
N ASN A 297 11.88 6.06 33.61
CA ASN A 297 13.07 5.29 33.22
C ASN A 297 12.74 3.88 32.70
N SER A 298 11.49 3.44 32.79
CA SER A 298 11.06 2.13 32.27
C SER A 298 10.93 2.18 30.75
N SER A 299 11.25 1.08 30.07
CA SER A 299 10.95 0.94 28.64
C SER A 299 9.44 1.01 28.39
N ILE A 300 9.05 1.65 27.29
CA ILE A 300 7.63 1.78 26.92
C ILE A 300 7.22 0.68 25.93
N THR A 301 6.07 0.05 26.18
CA THR A 301 5.48 -0.91 25.24
C THR A 301 4.91 -0.19 24.02
N ARG A 302 4.83 -0.89 22.89
CA ARG A 302 4.27 -0.34 21.65
C ARG A 302 2.82 0.12 21.81
N GLN A 303 1.98 -0.63 22.53
CA GLN A 303 0.58 -0.21 22.75
C GLN A 303 0.48 1.03 23.65
N ASP A 304 1.34 1.15 24.67
CA ASP A 304 1.34 2.36 25.52
C ASP A 304 1.81 3.59 24.75
N ALA A 305 2.85 3.44 23.92
CA ALA A 305 3.31 4.49 23.02
C ALA A 305 2.17 4.95 22.09
N MET A 306 1.41 4.02 21.51
CA MET A 306 0.25 4.32 20.65
C MET A 306 -0.87 5.05 21.41
N VAL A 307 -1.15 4.69 22.66
CA VAL A 307 -2.12 5.40 23.50
C VAL A 307 -1.69 6.84 23.76
N LEU A 308 -0.41 7.07 24.08
CA LEU A 308 0.11 8.41 24.29
C LEU A 308 0.06 9.27 23.02
N VAL A 309 0.38 8.69 21.86
CA VAL A 309 0.27 9.38 20.56
C VAL A 309 -1.18 9.75 20.28
N ALA A 310 -2.13 8.81 20.37
CA ALA A 310 -3.53 9.08 20.09
C ALA A 310 -4.11 10.20 20.96
N ARG A 311 -3.82 10.19 22.27
CA ARG A 311 -4.23 11.26 23.20
C ARG A 311 -3.58 12.60 22.86
N SER A 312 -2.33 12.60 22.41
CA SER A 312 -1.64 13.83 22.06
C SER A 312 -2.19 14.44 20.78
N LEU A 313 -2.56 13.62 19.80
CA LEU A 313 -3.25 14.07 18.58
C LEU A 313 -4.61 14.71 18.91
N GLU A 314 -5.38 14.09 19.80
CA GLU A 314 -6.66 14.64 20.27
C GLU A 314 -6.49 16.02 20.94
N ILE A 315 -5.47 16.17 21.79
CA ILE A 315 -5.17 17.46 22.44
C ILE A 315 -4.65 18.51 21.45
N ALA A 316 -3.94 18.08 20.41
CA ALA A 316 -3.43 18.95 19.36
C ALA A 316 -4.50 19.31 18.30
N ASP A 317 -5.74 18.87 18.47
CA ASP A 317 -6.85 19.05 17.50
C ASP A 317 -6.52 18.49 16.10
N ILE A 318 -5.71 17.41 16.06
CA ILE A 318 -5.36 16.70 14.82
C ILE A 318 -6.34 15.54 14.65
N ASP A 319 -7.29 15.71 13.73
CA ASP A 319 -8.31 14.70 13.47
C ASP A 319 -7.73 13.47 12.76
N ILE A 320 -8.01 12.29 13.32
CA ILE A 320 -7.67 11.01 12.71
C ILE A 320 -8.90 10.11 12.68
N PRO A 321 -9.05 9.22 11.68
CA PRO A 321 -10.21 8.35 11.60
C PRO A 321 -10.38 7.49 12.86
N SER A 322 -11.58 7.54 13.45
CA SER A 322 -11.93 6.65 14.56
C SER A 322 -11.87 5.18 14.12
N GLY A 323 -11.04 4.39 14.82
CA GLY A 323 -10.86 2.97 14.60
C GLY A 323 -11.52 2.10 15.66
N SER A 324 -11.79 0.85 15.30
CA SER A 324 -12.34 -0.17 16.18
C SER A 324 -11.62 -1.51 16.00
N SER A 325 -11.99 -2.52 16.79
CA SER A 325 -11.38 -3.86 16.70
C SER A 325 -11.50 -4.50 15.32
N SER A 326 -12.45 -4.08 14.47
CA SER A 326 -12.54 -4.55 13.09
C SER A 326 -11.37 -4.11 12.22
N ASP A 327 -10.81 -2.93 12.49
CA ASP A 327 -9.66 -2.39 11.74
C ASP A 327 -8.36 -3.16 12.06
N LEU A 328 -8.35 -3.96 13.13
CA LEU A 328 -7.22 -4.80 13.53
C LEU A 328 -7.29 -6.23 12.99
N ARG A 329 -8.33 -6.59 12.21
CA ARG A 329 -8.58 -7.97 11.75
C ARG A 329 -7.46 -8.57 10.92
N SER A 330 -6.69 -7.75 10.21
CA SER A 330 -5.53 -8.18 9.42
C SER A 330 -4.34 -8.62 10.28
N PHE A 331 -4.30 -8.22 11.56
CA PHE A 331 -3.20 -8.56 12.45
C PHE A 331 -3.48 -9.83 13.24
N VAL A 332 -2.52 -10.76 13.19
CA VAL A 332 -2.66 -12.08 13.83
C VAL A 332 -2.56 -11.99 15.36
N ASP A 333 -1.89 -10.96 15.87
CA ASP A 333 -1.67 -10.70 17.29
C ASP A 333 -2.64 -9.65 17.87
N ARG A 334 -3.70 -9.28 17.15
CA ARG A 334 -4.70 -8.30 17.60
C ARG A 334 -5.31 -8.63 18.97
N GLY A 335 -5.40 -9.92 19.32
CA GLY A 335 -5.90 -10.37 20.63
C GLY A 335 -4.93 -10.13 21.79
N MET A 336 -3.69 -9.70 21.51
CA MET A 336 -2.72 -9.32 22.55
C MET A 336 -2.83 -7.84 22.94
N VAL A 337 -3.55 -7.03 22.16
CA VAL A 337 -3.82 -5.62 22.47
C VAL A 337 -4.71 -5.56 23.69
N SER A 338 -4.27 -4.85 24.72
CA SER A 338 -5.07 -4.65 25.92
C SER A 338 -6.31 -3.78 25.63
N ASP A 339 -7.43 -4.05 26.31
CA ASP A 339 -8.71 -3.37 26.07
C ASP A 339 -8.61 -1.84 26.05
N TYR A 340 -7.84 -1.26 26.98
CA TYR A 340 -7.62 0.19 27.06
C TYR A 340 -6.92 0.78 25.82
N ALA A 341 -6.17 -0.04 25.08
CA ALA A 341 -5.38 0.38 23.93
C ALA A 341 -6.09 0.15 22.60
N VAL A 342 -7.16 -0.65 22.54
CA VAL A 342 -7.81 -1.08 21.29
C VAL A 342 -8.21 0.12 20.42
N ALA A 343 -8.88 1.12 20.99
CA ALA A 343 -9.33 2.30 20.25
C ALA A 343 -8.15 3.11 19.68
N ALA A 344 -7.11 3.35 20.48
CA ALA A 344 -5.93 4.09 20.05
C ALA A 344 -5.16 3.34 18.95
N VAL A 345 -4.88 2.05 19.16
CA VAL A 345 -4.17 1.21 18.19
C VAL A 345 -4.94 1.14 16.88
N ALA A 346 -6.26 0.91 16.93
CA ALA A 346 -7.10 0.83 15.73
C ALA A 346 -7.16 2.16 14.96
N SER A 347 -7.29 3.28 15.66
CA SER A 347 -7.35 4.61 15.02
C SER A 347 -6.03 4.94 14.32
N LEU A 348 -4.90 4.66 14.97
CA LEU A 348 -3.59 4.89 14.35
C LEU A 348 -3.27 3.92 13.20
N VAL A 349 -3.77 2.69 13.25
CA VAL A 349 -3.71 1.75 12.12
C VAL A 349 -4.53 2.27 10.94
N LYS A 350 -5.77 2.69 11.20
CA LYS A 350 -6.69 3.20 10.18
C LYS A 350 -6.20 4.50 9.55
N ALA A 351 -5.56 5.36 10.34
CA ALA A 351 -4.86 6.57 9.87
C ALA A 351 -3.57 6.26 9.07
N GLY A 352 -3.11 5.01 9.03
CA GLY A 352 -1.87 4.62 8.33
C GLY A 352 -0.58 4.99 9.07
N ILE A 353 -0.68 5.54 10.29
CA ILE A 353 0.45 5.87 11.16
C ILE A 353 1.14 4.58 11.62
N ILE A 354 0.35 3.58 12.05
CA ILE A 354 0.84 2.25 12.42
C ILE A 354 0.55 1.26 11.30
N LYS A 355 1.63 0.67 10.74
CA LYS A 355 1.53 -0.35 9.68
C LYS A 355 1.79 -1.77 10.18
N GLY A 356 2.40 -1.92 11.36
CA GLY A 356 2.93 -3.20 11.85
C GLY A 356 4.12 -3.70 11.03
N ASP A 357 4.46 -4.97 11.19
CA ASP A 357 5.51 -5.66 10.41
C ASP A 357 4.95 -6.36 9.14
N GLY A 358 3.71 -6.05 8.78
CA GLY A 358 2.93 -6.70 7.73
C GLY A 358 1.87 -7.66 8.28
N THR A 359 2.16 -8.42 9.34
CA THR A 359 1.20 -9.39 9.92
C THR A 359 0.91 -9.17 11.40
N ARG A 360 1.77 -8.43 12.11
CA ARG A 360 1.70 -8.21 13.55
C ARG A 360 1.89 -6.74 13.93
N ILE A 361 1.32 -6.36 15.08
CA ILE A 361 1.46 -5.02 15.70
C ILE A 361 2.57 -5.01 16.75
N HIS A 362 2.80 -6.16 17.40
CA HIS A 362 3.68 -6.37 18.55
C HIS A 362 3.30 -5.52 19.78
N PRO A 363 2.04 -5.54 20.25
CA PRO A 363 1.53 -4.52 21.19
C PRO A 363 2.25 -4.52 22.55
N ARG A 364 2.73 -5.69 23.00
CA ARG A 364 3.40 -5.85 24.31
C ARG A 364 4.93 -5.72 24.23
N SER A 365 5.50 -5.64 23.03
CA SER A 365 6.94 -5.47 22.86
C SER A 365 7.34 -4.03 23.16
N ASN A 366 8.56 -3.82 23.65
CA ASN A 366 9.11 -2.48 23.80
C ASN A 366 9.38 -1.85 22.44
N ILE A 367 9.16 -0.53 22.34
CA ILE A 367 9.44 0.20 21.12
C ILE A 367 10.90 0.64 21.05
N THR A 368 11.52 0.53 19.88
CA THR A 368 12.87 1.02 19.61
C THR A 368 12.87 2.50 19.20
N ARG A 369 14.03 3.16 19.34
CA ARG A 369 14.23 4.56 18.94
C ARG A 369 13.98 4.80 17.45
N ALA A 370 14.28 3.83 16.58
CA ALA A 370 14.02 3.93 15.15
C ALA A 370 12.52 3.80 14.82
N GLU A 371 11.81 2.85 15.43
CA GLU A 371 10.36 2.71 15.24
C GLU A 371 9.61 3.94 15.74
N MET A 372 10.04 4.49 16.87
CA MET A 372 9.48 5.72 17.41
C MET A 372 9.65 6.89 16.45
N ALA A 373 10.83 7.04 15.84
CA ALA A 373 11.07 8.11 14.88
C ALA A 373 10.11 8.02 13.68
N VAL A 374 9.90 6.82 13.14
CA VAL A 374 8.97 6.60 12.02
C VAL A 374 7.52 6.94 12.41
N ILE A 375 7.10 6.64 13.63
CA ILE A 375 5.76 7.00 14.10
C ILE A 375 5.60 8.51 14.20
N LEU A 376 6.54 9.21 14.83
CA LEU A 376 6.46 10.66 15.00
C LEU A 376 6.57 11.40 13.66
N GLN A 377 7.41 10.93 12.73
CA GLN A 377 7.46 11.51 11.39
C GLN A 377 6.08 11.41 10.69
N ARG A 378 5.42 10.25 10.78
CA ARG A 378 4.08 10.08 10.18
C ARG A 378 3.04 10.98 10.82
N VAL A 379 3.14 11.19 12.13
CA VAL A 379 2.30 12.14 12.88
C VAL A 379 2.51 13.57 12.39
N LEU A 380 3.76 13.99 12.17
CA LEU A 380 4.08 15.35 11.71
C LEU A 380 3.72 15.61 10.24
N ASN A 381 3.50 14.55 9.46
CA ASN A 381 3.11 14.62 8.06
C ASN A 381 1.59 14.43 7.82
N LEU A 382 0.78 14.49 8.88
CA LEU A 382 -0.69 14.38 8.78
C LEU A 382 -1.33 15.59 8.08
#